data_AF-A0AAW8ATH1-F1
#
_entry.id   AF-A0AAW8ATH1-F1
#
_cell.length_a   1.000
_cell.length_b   1.000
_cell.length_c   1.000
_cell.angle_alpha   90.00
_cell.angle_beta   90.00
_cell.angle_gamma   90.00
#
_symmetry.space_group_name_H-M   'P 1'
#
loop_
_entity.id
_entity.type
_entity.pdbx_description
1 polymer ?
#
loop_
_entity_poly.entity_id
_entity_poly.type
_entity_poly.pdbx_seq_one_letter_code
_entity_poly.pdbx_strand_id
1 'polypeptide(L)' 'AVVGFAPIVNAKIDVKNLTSQQLQDVFTGKVSNWKDVGGSDQKITVIGRTEGSGTRVNFDKFALGGATEVKGPTQDA' A
#
# COMPACT_ATOMS: atom_id res chain seq x y z
N ALA A 1 -12.58 17.41 11.75
CA ALA A 1 -12.92 16.26 10.88
C ALA A 1 -11.76 15.27 10.89
N VAL A 2 -12.02 13.97 10.83
CA VAL A 2 -11.00 12.90 10.76
C VAL A 2 -11.19 12.17 9.43
N VAL A 3 -10.10 11.85 8.74
CA VAL A 3 -10.11 11.06 7.50
C VAL A 3 -9.42 9.74 7.76
N GLY A 4 -10.14 8.63 7.57
CA GLY A 4 -9.57 7.29 7.62
C GLY A 4 -9.10 6.85 6.24
N PHE A 5 -7.94 6.21 6.19
CA PHE A 5 -7.45 5.51 5.00
C PHE A 5 -7.42 4.01 5.30
N ALA A 6 -7.99 3.21 4.40
CA ALA A 6 -8.03 1.76 4.52
C ALA A 6 -7.41 1.13 3.26
N PRO A 7 -6.16 0.67 3.33
CA PRO A 7 -5.59 -0.20 2.31
C PRO A 7 -6.39 -1.50 2.22
N ILE A 8 -6.62 -2.00 1.00
CA ILE A 8 -7.35 -3.24 0.76
C ILE A 8 -6.43 -4.20 0.01
N VAL A 9 -6.51 -5.47 0.36
CA VAL A 9 -5.79 -6.55 -0.29
C VAL A 9 -6.76 -7.56 -0.91
N ASN A 10 -6.30 -8.32 -1.91
CA ASN A 10 -7.07 -9.41 -2.48
C ASN A 10 -7.41 -10.46 -1.40
N ALA A 11 -8.65 -10.94 -1.36
CA ALA A 11 -9.14 -11.91 -0.38
C ALA A 11 -8.40 -13.25 -0.36
N LYS A 12 -7.63 -13.57 -1.41
CA LYS A 12 -6.78 -14.78 -1.47
C LYS A 12 -5.44 -14.63 -0.76
N ILE A 13 -5.07 -13.43 -0.33
CA ILE A 13 -3.83 -13.19 0.42
C ILE A 13 -4.10 -13.45 1.91
N ASP A 14 -3.35 -14.39 2.48
CA ASP A 14 -3.44 -14.74 3.90
C ASP A 14 -2.55 -13.83 4.76
N VAL A 15 -2.90 -12.54 4.82
CA VAL A 15 -2.30 -11.57 5.76
C VAL A 15 -3.40 -11.09 6.70
N LYS A 16 -3.17 -11.25 8.01
CA LYS A 16 -4.15 -10.86 9.03
C LYS A 16 -4.01 -9.41 9.47
N ASN A 17 -2.77 -8.91 9.57
CA ASN A 17 -2.45 -7.56 10.00
C ASN A 17 -1.09 -7.15 9.43
N LEU A 18 -0.94 -5.84 9.20
CA LEU A 18 0.35 -5.21 8.92
C LEU A 18 0.58 -4.12 9.96
N THR A 19 1.82 -4.01 10.44
CA THR A 19 2.24 -2.81 11.16
C THR A 19 2.29 -1.62 10.21
N SER A 20 2.24 -0.40 10.74
CA SER A 20 2.38 0.81 9.92
C SER A 20 3.68 0.82 9.12
N GLN A 21 4.78 0.31 9.69
CA GLN A 21 6.06 0.21 8.99
C GLN A 21 6.00 -0.77 7.83
N GLN A 22 5.42 -1.97 8.02
CA GLN A 22 5.26 -2.94 6.93
C GLN A 22 4.35 -2.40 5.83
N LEU A 23 3.28 -1.67 6.18
CA LEU A 23 2.44 -1.00 5.19
C LEU A 23 3.25 -0.01 4.36
N GLN A 24 4.07 0.83 5.02
CA GLN A 24 4.95 1.77 4.33
C GLN A 24 5.95 1.05 3.43
N ASP A 25 6.59 0.01 3.91
CA ASP A 25 7.58 -0.74 3.16
C ASP A 25 6.97 -1.45 1.95
N VAL A 26 5.72 -1.91 2.05
CA VAL A 26 4.94 -2.45 0.92
C VAL A 26 4.65 -1.38 -0.13
N PHE A 27 4.06 -0.24 0.27
CA PHE A 27 3.68 0.81 -0.67
C PHE A 27 4.90 1.55 -1.25
N THR A 28 6.05 1.51 -0.60
CA THR A 28 7.34 2.05 -1.11
C THR A 28 8.19 0.99 -1.83
N GLY A 29 7.72 -0.25 -1.93
CA GLY A 29 8.36 -1.33 -2.68
C GLY A 29 9.59 -1.95 -2.03
N LYS A 30 9.93 -1.55 -0.79
CA LYS A 30 10.98 -2.20 0.00
C LYS A 30 10.61 -3.64 0.33
N VAL A 31 9.33 -3.88 0.62
CA VAL A 31 8.74 -5.22 0.70
C VAL A 31 8.02 -5.49 -0.60
N SER A 32 8.37 -6.59 -1.26
CA SER A 32 7.82 -6.96 -2.57
C SER A 32 7.22 -8.37 -2.61
N ASN A 33 7.22 -9.09 -1.48
CA ASN A 33 6.61 -10.41 -1.34
C ASN A 33 5.83 -10.52 -0.03
N TRP A 34 4.65 -11.15 -0.09
CA TRP A 34 3.78 -11.33 1.07
C TRP A 34 4.41 -12.19 2.17
N LYS A 35 5.33 -13.10 1.85
CA LYS A 35 6.03 -13.91 2.86
C LYS A 35 6.88 -13.09 3.81
N ASP A 36 7.39 -11.95 3.35
CA ASP A 36 8.24 -11.06 4.14
C ASP A 36 7.44 -10.33 5.25
N VAL A 37 6.11 -10.41 5.18
CA VAL A 37 5.18 -9.86 6.17
C VAL A 37 4.24 -10.92 6.76
N GLY A 38 4.61 -12.19 6.65
CA GLY A 38 3.89 -13.31 7.28
C GLY A 38 2.73 -13.89 6.46
N GLY A 39 2.64 -13.56 5.17
CA GLY A 39 1.69 -14.18 4.23
C GLY A 39 2.31 -15.34 3.44
N SER A 40 1.63 -15.71 2.35
CA SER A 40 2.10 -16.74 1.40
C SER A 40 3.28 -16.25 0.54
N ASP A 41 4.07 -17.15 -0.04
CA ASP A 41 5.14 -16.79 -1.00
C ASP A 41 4.55 -16.30 -2.32
N GLN A 42 4.23 -15.02 -2.38
CA GLN A 42 3.51 -14.38 -3.47
C GLN A 42 4.02 -12.95 -3.65
N LYS A 43 4.33 -12.59 -4.88
CA LYS A 43 4.76 -11.24 -5.23
C LYS A 43 3.65 -10.23 -4.93
N ILE A 44 4.02 -9.08 -4.37
CA ILE A 44 3.13 -7.95 -4.15
C ILE A 44 3.07 -7.09 -5.42
N THR A 45 1.86 -6.74 -5.81
CA THR A 45 1.59 -5.70 -6.81
C THR A 45 0.82 -4.59 -6.12
N VAL A 46 1.43 -3.41 -6.01
CA VAL A 46 0.77 -2.22 -5.48
C VAL A 46 -0.11 -1.62 -6.57
N ILE A 47 -1.38 -1.42 -6.26
CA ILE A 47 -2.36 -0.76 -7.13
C ILE A 47 -2.69 0.59 -6.49
N GLY A 48 -2.24 1.66 -7.15
CA GLY A 48 -2.37 3.02 -6.65
C GLY A 48 -3.54 3.77 -7.31
N ARG A 49 -3.78 4.99 -6.86
CA ARG A 49 -4.58 5.98 -7.59
C ARG A 49 -3.71 6.73 -8.60
N THR A 50 -4.34 7.39 -9.56
CA THR A 50 -3.67 8.31 -10.50
C THR A 50 -2.77 9.29 -9.75
N GLU A 51 -1.56 9.51 -10.28
CA GLU A 51 -0.62 10.51 -9.76
C GLU A 51 -1.31 11.88 -9.65
N GLY A 52 -1.04 12.61 -8.57
CA GLY A 52 -1.66 13.91 -8.30
C GLY A 52 -3.10 13.87 -7.79
N SER A 53 -3.73 12.68 -7.66
CA SER A 53 -5.04 12.59 -7.04
C SER A 53 -5.00 13.01 -5.56
N GLY A 54 -6.02 13.73 -5.09
CA GLY A 54 -6.07 14.22 -3.71
C GLY A 54 -6.00 13.10 -2.66
N THR A 55 -6.54 11.91 -2.96
CA THR A 55 -6.42 10.74 -2.07
C THR A 55 -4.99 10.24 -2.00
N ARG A 56 -4.28 10.12 -3.12
CA ARG A 56 -2.87 9.70 -3.14
C ARG A 56 -1.97 10.70 -2.42
N VAL A 57 -2.13 11.99 -2.72
CA VAL A 57 -1.33 13.06 -2.08
C VAL A 57 -1.48 13.02 -0.56
N ASN A 58 -2.69 12.82 -0.05
CA ASN A 58 -2.92 12.72 1.39
C ASN A 58 -2.47 11.37 1.96
N PHE A 59 -2.58 10.28 1.21
CA PHE A 59 -2.09 8.97 1.62
C PHE A 59 -0.57 8.96 1.77
N ASP A 60 0.17 9.46 0.78
CA ASP A 60 1.63 9.61 0.83
C ASP A 60 2.04 10.46 2.05
N LYS A 61 1.36 11.59 2.26
CA LYS A 61 1.66 12.50 3.36
C LYS A 61 1.39 11.89 4.74
N PHE A 62 0.25 11.26 4.95
CA PHE A 62 -0.22 10.89 6.28
C PHE A 62 -0.06 9.40 6.60
N ALA A 63 -0.30 8.50 5.65
CA ALA A 63 -0.15 7.06 5.84
C ALA A 63 1.29 6.60 5.58
N LEU A 64 1.94 7.18 4.56
CA LEU A 64 3.30 6.81 4.19
C LEU A 64 4.40 7.67 4.84
N GLY A 65 4.03 8.58 5.75
CA GLY A 65 5.01 9.44 6.44
C GLY A 65 5.76 10.41 5.50
N GLY A 66 5.14 10.79 4.38
CA GLY A 66 5.74 11.64 3.35
C GLY A 66 6.51 10.86 2.28
N ALA A 67 6.59 9.53 2.36
CA ALA A 67 7.18 8.71 1.32
C ALA A 67 6.27 8.62 0.09
N THR A 68 6.88 8.53 -1.09
CA THR A 68 6.16 8.36 -2.35
C THR A 68 5.87 6.89 -2.60
N GLU A 69 4.60 6.58 -2.91
CA GLU A 69 4.17 5.26 -3.36
C GLU A 69 4.89 4.84 -4.65
N VAL A 70 5.24 3.56 -4.77
CA VAL A 70 5.82 2.99 -6.00
C VAL A 70 4.95 3.24 -7.22
N LYS A 71 5.59 3.40 -8.38
CA LYS A 71 4.86 3.43 -9.65
C LYS A 71 4.33 2.04 -9.94
N GLY A 72 3.02 1.93 -10.04
CA GLY A 72 2.28 0.71 -10.34
C GLY A 72 1.07 0.98 -11.23
N PRO A 73 0.30 -0.06 -11.56
CA PRO A 73 -1.00 0.10 -12.21
C PRO A 73 -1.91 1.03 -11.37
N THR A 74 -2.67 1.87 -12.06
CA THR A 74 -3.62 2.79 -11.44
C THR A 74 -5.02 2.21 -11.44
N GLN A 75 -5.75 2.36 -10.35
CA GLN A 75 -7.15 1.93 -10.23
C GLN A 75 -8.11 2.73 -11.12
N ASP A 76 -7.77 3.98 -11.44
CA ASP A 76 -8.67 4.88 -12.19
C ASP A 76 -8.61 4.67 -13.72
N ALA A 77 -7.81 3.72 -14.21
CA ALA A 77 -7.56 3.46 -15.63
C ALA A 77 -8.29 2.20 -16.14
#